data_AF-A0A536ZV37-F1
#
_entry.id   AF-A0A536ZV37-F1
#
_cell.length_a   1.000
_cell.length_b   1.000
_cell.length_c   1.000
_cell.angle_alpha   90.00
_cell.angle_beta   90.00
_cell.angle_gamma   90.00
#
_symmetry.space_group_name_H-M   'P 1'
#
loop_
_entity.id
_entity.type
_entity.pdbx_description
1 polymer ?
#
loop_
_entity_poly.entity_id
_entity_poly.type
_entity_poly.pdbx_seq_one_letter_code
_entity_poly.pdbx_strand_id
1 'polypeptide(L)'
;MGRMPVTSRLARYSLVFAILCALAAIVSGLGYRWGWWSLGWGFGTLRWAAYGAIVATALAVAGAVVSRRNRKGRDFASAIIALLVGAATFGLPGVMLIKAEQLPSIHDITTDTTDPPKFVAVLPLRANARNSTDYGGANVAAQQRAAYPEIAPVYSNVPPDKAFVRALSVARAMGWDIVATAPSEGRIEATDTTLLYGFKDDIVIRVTPAPQGSRTDVRSESRIGGGDVGTNARRIATFLNELAKES
;
A
#
# COMPACT_ATOMS: atom_id res chain seq x y z
N MET A 1 -33.19 -30.49 28.23
CA MET A 1 -32.14 -29.63 27.62
C MET A 1 -31.31 -30.51 26.66
N GLY A 2 -31.68 -30.55 25.36
CA GLY A 2 -31.05 -31.45 24.38
C GLY A 2 -29.65 -30.98 23.99
N ARG A 3 -28.63 -31.83 24.15
CA ARG A 3 -27.27 -31.56 23.68
C ARG A 3 -27.28 -31.39 22.17
N MET A 4 -27.10 -30.17 21.69
CA MET A 4 -26.82 -29.92 20.27
C MET A 4 -25.59 -30.75 19.86
N PRO A 5 -25.64 -31.51 18.74
CA PRO A 5 -24.53 -32.36 18.33
C PRO A 5 -23.28 -31.51 18.13
N VAL A 6 -22.14 -31.99 18.66
CA VAL A 6 -20.83 -31.32 18.69
C VAL A 6 -20.44 -30.72 17.34
N THR A 7 -20.84 -31.38 16.26
CA THR A 7 -20.61 -30.98 14.86
C THR A 7 -21.33 -29.69 14.42
N SER A 8 -22.48 -29.34 15.02
CA SER A 8 -23.18 -28.07 14.74
C SER A 8 -22.49 -26.84 15.32
N ARG A 9 -21.59 -27.05 16.29
CA ARG A 9 -20.83 -25.97 16.91
C ARG A 9 -19.56 -25.64 16.13
N LEU A 10 -19.02 -26.60 15.36
CA LEU A 10 -17.78 -26.45 14.61
C LEU A 10 -17.82 -25.28 13.62
N ALA A 11 -18.88 -25.17 12.81
CA ALA A 11 -19.03 -24.08 11.83
C ALA A 11 -19.14 -22.68 12.47
N ARG A 12 -19.72 -22.60 13.67
CA ARG A 12 -19.82 -21.34 14.41
C ARG A 12 -18.50 -21.00 15.09
N TYR A 13 -17.83 -22.00 15.66
CA TYR A 13 -16.50 -21.82 16.25
C TYR A 13 -15.45 -21.44 15.22
N SER A 14 -15.48 -22.04 14.01
CA SER A 14 -14.60 -21.65 12.92
C SER A 14 -14.86 -20.21 12.48
N LEU A 15 -16.12 -19.76 12.44
CA LEU A 15 -16.46 -18.38 12.11
C LEU A 15 -15.94 -17.40 13.17
N VAL A 16 -16.21 -17.66 14.45
CA VAL A 16 -15.71 -16.81 15.55
C VAL A 16 -14.18 -16.75 15.51
N PHE A 17 -13.51 -17.89 15.33
CA PHE A 17 -12.06 -17.93 15.26
C PHE A 17 -11.50 -17.17 14.05
N ALA A 18 -12.11 -17.32 12.87
CA ALA A 18 -11.74 -16.56 11.67
C ALA A 18 -11.89 -15.04 11.89
N ILE A 19 -12.97 -14.60 12.54
CA ILE A 19 -13.19 -13.18 12.88
C ILE A 19 -12.12 -12.70 13.85
N LEU A 20 -11.77 -13.47 14.89
CA LEU A 20 -10.72 -13.10 15.83
C LEU A 20 -9.36 -12.98 15.13
N CYS A 21 -9.03 -13.87 14.20
CA CYS A 21 -7.82 -13.75 13.38
C CYS A 21 -7.86 -12.50 12.50
N ALA A 22 -8.99 -12.20 11.84
CA ALA A 22 -9.13 -11.00 11.02
C ALA A 22 -8.97 -9.72 11.86
N LEU A 23 -9.56 -9.67 13.06
CA LEU A 23 -9.40 -8.57 14.00
C LEU A 23 -7.95 -8.44 14.45
N ALA A 24 -7.28 -9.55 14.80
CA ALA A 24 -5.87 -9.53 15.15
C ALA A 24 -4.99 -8.99 14.00
N ALA A 25 -5.29 -9.37 12.76
CA ALA A 25 -4.60 -8.84 11.57
C ALA A 25 -4.84 -7.35 11.37
N ILE A 26 -6.04 -6.83 11.61
CA ILE A 26 -6.33 -5.38 11.55
C ILE A 26 -5.61 -4.64 12.68
N VAL A 27 -5.74 -5.12 13.91
CA VAL A 27 -5.10 -4.52 15.07
C VAL A 27 -3.58 -4.53 14.88
N SER A 28 -3.00 -5.54 14.23
CA SER A 28 -1.56 -5.64 13.93
C SER A 28 -0.95 -4.33 13.39
N GLY A 29 -1.57 -3.73 12.38
CA GLY A 29 -1.10 -2.49 11.78
C GLY A 29 -1.59 -1.25 12.52
N LEU A 30 -2.84 -1.23 13.00
CA LEU A 30 -3.37 -0.09 13.76
C LEU A 30 -2.59 0.14 15.05
N GLY A 31 -2.20 -0.93 15.75
CA GLY A 31 -1.37 -0.85 16.95
C GLY A 31 0.03 -0.28 16.65
N TYR A 32 0.61 -0.58 15.49
CA TYR A 32 1.86 0.05 15.06
C TYR A 32 1.63 1.53 14.74
N ARG A 33 0.58 1.83 13.97
CA ARG A 33 0.19 3.20 13.59
C ARG A 33 -0.06 4.10 14.80
N TRP A 34 -0.65 3.57 15.87
CA TRP A 34 -0.91 4.29 17.12
C TRP A 34 0.24 4.22 18.13
N GLY A 35 1.37 3.60 17.76
CA GLY A 35 2.54 3.51 18.62
C GLY A 35 2.41 2.57 19.82
N TRP A 36 1.42 1.66 19.82
CA TRP A 36 1.25 0.66 20.88
C TRP A 36 2.36 -0.39 20.85
N TRP A 37 2.93 -0.66 19.69
CA TRP A 37 4.02 -1.63 19.54
C TRP A 37 4.95 -1.32 18.37
N SER A 38 6.11 -1.99 18.35
CA SER A 38 7.08 -1.87 17.27
C SER A 38 6.61 -2.55 15.98
N LEU A 39 7.25 -2.20 14.85
CA LEU A 39 6.92 -2.80 13.56
C LEU A 39 7.09 -4.32 13.55
N GLY A 40 8.11 -4.84 14.25
CA GLY A 40 8.35 -6.28 14.37
C GLY A 40 7.21 -6.99 15.10
N TRP A 41 6.66 -6.38 16.16
CA TRP A 41 5.48 -6.90 16.84
C TRP A 41 4.23 -6.85 15.97
N GLY A 42 4.04 -5.77 15.22
CA GLY A 42 2.94 -5.66 14.24
C GLY A 42 2.99 -6.79 13.20
N PHE A 43 4.11 -6.96 12.51
CA PHE A 43 4.26 -8.05 11.54
C PHE A 43 4.25 -9.45 12.16
N GLY A 44 4.76 -9.62 13.39
CA GLY A 44 4.65 -10.86 14.15
C GLY A 44 3.18 -11.23 14.40
N THR A 45 2.37 -10.28 14.86
CA THR A 45 0.93 -10.45 15.07
C THR A 45 0.20 -10.78 13.77
N LEU A 46 0.51 -10.07 12.68
CA LEU A 46 -0.06 -10.34 11.35
C LEU A 46 0.23 -11.78 10.90
N ARG A 47 1.47 -12.25 11.08
CA ARG A 47 1.87 -13.62 10.72
C ARG A 47 1.10 -14.68 11.51
N TRP A 48 0.99 -14.52 12.83
CA TRP A 48 0.23 -15.46 13.67
C TRP A 48 -1.26 -15.43 13.38
N ALA A 49 -1.82 -14.24 13.10
CA ALA A 49 -3.19 -14.09 12.64
C ALA A 49 -3.44 -14.83 11.31
N ALA A 50 -2.50 -14.74 10.36
CA ALA A 50 -2.57 -15.48 9.10
C ALA A 50 -2.52 -17.00 9.30
N TYR A 51 -1.61 -17.53 10.13
CA TYR A 51 -1.59 -18.96 10.46
C TYR A 51 -2.87 -19.43 11.15
N GLY A 52 -3.39 -18.64 12.10
CA GLY A 52 -4.69 -18.91 12.72
C GLY A 52 -5.83 -18.93 11.70
N ALA A 53 -5.83 -17.99 10.74
CA ALA A 53 -6.83 -17.92 9.69
C ALA A 53 -6.78 -19.11 8.72
N ILE A 54 -5.59 -19.65 8.44
CA ILE A 54 -5.45 -20.91 7.66
C ILE A 54 -6.14 -22.06 8.40
N VAL A 55 -5.89 -22.20 9.71
CA VAL A 55 -6.55 -23.21 10.54
C VAL A 55 -8.06 -23.00 10.58
N ALA A 56 -8.52 -21.76 10.77
CA ALA A 56 -9.95 -21.42 10.76
C ALA A 56 -10.62 -21.78 9.43
N THR A 57 -9.92 -21.55 8.31
CA THR A 57 -10.37 -21.90 6.96
C THR A 57 -10.50 -23.42 6.80
N ALA A 58 -9.51 -24.20 7.25
CA ALA A 58 -9.59 -25.66 7.21
C ALA A 58 -10.76 -26.22 8.05
N LEU A 59 -10.98 -25.66 9.25
CA LEU A 59 -12.12 -26.02 10.10
C LEU A 59 -13.46 -25.62 9.46
N ALA A 60 -13.51 -24.48 8.77
CA ALA A 60 -14.70 -24.03 8.05
C ALA A 60 -15.04 -24.98 6.89
N VAL A 61 -14.05 -25.47 6.14
CA VAL A 61 -14.27 -26.50 5.09
C VAL A 61 -14.89 -27.76 5.70
N ALA A 62 -14.32 -28.28 6.78
CA ALA A 62 -14.88 -29.44 7.48
C ALA A 62 -16.31 -29.17 7.98
N GLY A 63 -16.56 -28.01 8.57
CA GLY A 63 -17.87 -27.55 9.02
C GLY A 63 -18.90 -27.45 7.89
N ALA A 64 -18.50 -26.98 6.72
CA ALA A 64 -19.36 -26.87 5.54
C ALA A 64 -19.77 -28.26 5.02
N VAL A 65 -18.82 -29.20 4.90
CA VAL A 65 -19.09 -30.58 4.46
C VAL A 65 -20.10 -31.26 5.39
N VAL A 66 -19.89 -31.14 6.69
CA VAL A 66 -20.78 -31.76 7.70
C VAL A 66 -22.15 -31.08 7.74
N SER A 67 -22.20 -29.75 7.64
CA SER A 67 -23.47 -28.99 7.66
C SER A 67 -24.32 -29.26 6.42
N ARG A 68 -23.69 -29.43 5.25
CA ARG A 68 -24.35 -29.82 4.00
C ARG A 68 -24.98 -31.20 4.11
N ARG A 69 -24.23 -32.19 4.62
CA ARG A 69 -24.73 -33.57 4.83
C ARG A 69 -25.94 -33.62 5.77
N ASN A 70 -25.97 -32.76 6.78
CA ASN A 70 -27.04 -32.70 7.77
C ASN A 70 -28.18 -31.73 7.43
N ARG A 71 -28.21 -31.16 6.22
CA ARG A 71 -29.21 -30.17 5.75
C ARG A 71 -29.38 -28.95 6.67
N LYS A 72 -28.29 -28.51 7.32
CA LYS A 72 -28.30 -27.35 8.24
C LYS A 72 -27.88 -26.06 7.52
N GLY A 73 -28.83 -25.40 6.86
CA GLY A 73 -28.59 -24.21 6.04
C GLY A 73 -27.85 -23.06 6.76
N ARG A 74 -28.22 -22.74 8.01
CA ARG A 74 -27.57 -21.66 8.78
C ARG A 74 -26.11 -21.96 9.14
N ASP A 75 -25.83 -23.19 9.53
CA ASP A 75 -24.46 -23.61 9.89
C ASP A 75 -23.59 -23.70 8.63
N PHE A 76 -24.18 -24.11 7.49
CA PHE A 76 -23.51 -24.03 6.19
C PHE A 76 -23.16 -22.59 5.80
N ALA A 77 -24.10 -21.64 5.90
CA ALA A 77 -23.84 -20.23 5.64
C ALA A 77 -22.71 -19.67 6.54
N SER A 78 -22.72 -20.02 7.83
CA SER A 78 -21.65 -19.62 8.78
C SER A 78 -20.28 -20.15 8.36
N ALA A 79 -20.21 -21.39 7.88
CA ALA A 79 -18.98 -21.99 7.37
C ALA A 79 -18.47 -21.30 6.09
N ILE A 80 -19.36 -20.89 5.19
CA ILE A 80 -18.97 -20.13 3.99
C ILE A 80 -18.41 -18.75 4.36
N ILE A 81 -19.04 -18.04 5.31
CA ILE A 81 -18.51 -16.75 5.78
C ILE A 81 -17.14 -16.94 6.43
N ALA A 82 -16.98 -17.98 7.27
CA ALA A 82 -15.70 -18.29 7.90
C ALA A 82 -14.60 -18.57 6.87
N LEU A 83 -14.95 -19.30 5.79
CA LEU A 83 -14.04 -19.57 4.68
C LEU A 83 -13.59 -18.28 4.00
N LEU A 84 -14.53 -17.38 3.66
CA LEU A 84 -14.21 -16.11 3.00
C LEU A 84 -13.36 -15.20 3.87
N VAL A 85 -13.72 -15.04 5.15
CA VAL A 85 -12.97 -14.22 6.11
C VAL A 85 -11.58 -14.79 6.34
N GLY A 86 -11.48 -16.11 6.57
CA GLY A 86 -10.21 -16.79 6.76
C GLY A 86 -9.30 -16.66 5.53
N ALA A 87 -9.82 -16.97 4.34
CA ALA A 87 -9.12 -16.85 3.07
C ALA A 87 -8.62 -15.42 2.81
N ALA A 88 -9.44 -14.40 3.04
CA ALA A 88 -9.01 -13.01 2.89
C ALA A 88 -7.89 -12.64 3.90
N THR A 89 -8.02 -13.10 5.15
CA THR A 89 -7.08 -12.76 6.24
C THR A 89 -5.65 -13.26 5.99
N PHE A 90 -5.48 -14.48 5.47
CA PHE A 90 -4.14 -14.97 5.10
C PHE A 90 -3.78 -14.70 3.63
N GLY A 91 -4.77 -14.65 2.74
CA GLY A 91 -4.58 -14.50 1.30
C GLY A 91 -4.07 -13.12 0.92
N LEU A 92 -4.59 -12.04 1.52
CA LEU A 92 -4.13 -10.68 1.22
C LEU A 92 -2.64 -10.47 1.58
N PRO A 93 -2.17 -10.78 2.80
CA PRO A 93 -0.73 -10.75 3.10
C PRO A 93 0.08 -11.73 2.25
N GLY A 94 -0.44 -12.91 1.95
CA GLY A 94 0.23 -13.91 1.12
C GLY A 94 0.51 -13.40 -0.30
N VAL A 95 -0.46 -12.74 -0.94
CA VAL A 95 -0.27 -12.10 -2.25
C VAL A 95 0.79 -10.99 -2.18
N MET A 96 0.81 -10.20 -1.11
CA MET A 96 1.82 -9.15 -0.93
C MET A 96 3.23 -9.72 -0.74
N LEU A 97 3.37 -10.83 -0.01
CA LEU A 97 4.65 -11.53 0.14
C LEU A 97 5.16 -12.07 -1.20
N ILE A 98 4.29 -12.74 -1.97
CA ILE A 98 4.66 -13.25 -3.30
C ILE A 98 5.09 -12.09 -4.21
N LYS A 99 4.39 -10.95 -4.18
CA LYS A 99 4.79 -9.75 -4.94
C LYS A 99 6.12 -9.19 -4.46
N ALA A 100 6.37 -9.17 -3.16
CA ALA A 100 7.62 -8.66 -2.60
C ALA A 100 8.84 -9.51 -3.03
N GLU A 101 8.65 -10.81 -3.27
CA GLU A 101 9.70 -11.69 -3.81
C GLU A 101 9.96 -11.47 -5.31
N GLN A 102 8.94 -11.03 -6.05
CA GLN A 102 9.03 -10.83 -7.51
C GLN A 102 9.51 -9.44 -7.92
N LEU A 103 9.35 -8.45 -7.03
CA LEU A 103 9.71 -7.06 -7.29
C LEU A 103 11.07 -6.72 -6.68
N PRO A 104 11.82 -5.77 -7.30
CA PRO A 104 13.05 -5.29 -6.69
C PRO A 104 12.77 -4.66 -5.32
N SER A 105 13.69 -4.89 -4.38
CA SER A 105 13.67 -4.25 -3.07
C SER A 105 14.17 -2.81 -3.19
N ILE A 106 13.37 -1.97 -3.82
CA ILE A 106 13.56 -0.52 -3.95
C ILE A 106 12.32 0.20 -3.42
N HIS A 107 12.53 1.41 -2.92
CA HIS A 107 11.49 2.24 -2.32
C HIS A 107 11.57 3.71 -2.76
N ASP A 108 12.54 4.04 -3.60
CA ASP A 108 12.77 5.36 -4.17
C ASP A 108 12.53 5.28 -5.67
N ILE A 109 11.42 5.87 -6.13
CA ILE A 109 11.02 5.81 -7.54
C ILE A 109 10.91 7.24 -8.06
N THR A 110 11.51 7.50 -9.22
CA THR A 110 11.51 8.82 -9.85
C THR A 110 11.33 8.73 -11.37
N THR A 111 10.60 9.67 -11.95
CA THR A 111 10.51 9.79 -13.42
C THR A 111 11.82 10.25 -14.04
N ASP A 112 12.65 11.01 -13.30
CA ASP A 112 13.98 11.41 -13.72
C ASP A 112 15.02 10.73 -12.83
N THR A 113 15.66 9.68 -13.34
CA THR A 113 16.71 8.94 -12.61
C THR A 113 18.10 9.58 -12.72
N THR A 114 18.26 10.56 -13.61
CA THR A 114 19.53 11.27 -13.85
C THR A 114 19.62 12.53 -12.99
N ASP A 115 18.53 13.31 -12.92
CA ASP A 115 18.36 14.45 -12.02
C ASP A 115 17.05 14.34 -11.23
N PRO A 116 16.97 13.44 -10.23
CA PRO A 116 15.76 13.25 -9.45
C PRO A 116 15.27 14.54 -8.78
N PRO A 117 13.96 14.83 -8.80
CA PRO A 117 13.40 15.92 -8.02
C PRO A 117 13.85 15.84 -6.55
N LYS A 118 14.26 16.99 -6.00
CA LYS A 118 14.82 17.10 -4.65
C LYS A 118 13.75 17.47 -3.63
N PHE A 119 13.77 16.76 -2.50
CA PHE A 119 12.99 17.09 -1.31
C PHE A 119 13.59 18.29 -0.59
N VAL A 120 12.75 19.20 -0.08
CA VAL A 120 13.18 20.36 0.71
C VAL A 120 12.29 20.51 1.94
N ALA A 121 10.99 20.70 1.74
CA ALA A 121 10.02 20.97 2.81
C ALA A 121 9.66 19.72 3.64
N VAL A 122 9.75 18.51 3.07
CA VAL A 122 9.53 17.27 3.84
C VAL A 122 10.73 16.88 4.70
N LEU A 123 11.93 17.40 4.44
CA LEU A 123 13.15 17.00 5.16
C LEU A 123 13.02 17.18 6.69
N PRO A 124 12.54 18.31 7.22
CA PRO A 124 12.34 18.47 8.66
C PRO A 124 11.32 17.49 9.24
N LEU A 125 10.37 17.00 8.43
CA LEU A 125 9.33 16.05 8.85
C LEU A 125 9.85 14.60 8.92
N ARG A 126 11.08 14.34 8.44
CA ARG A 126 11.70 13.01 8.37
C ARG A 126 12.60 12.67 9.56
N ALA A 127 12.48 13.38 10.69
CA ALA A 127 13.30 13.14 11.88
C ALA A 127 13.35 11.66 12.36
N ASN A 128 12.26 10.91 12.15
CA ASN A 128 12.15 9.49 12.51
C ASN A 128 12.18 8.54 11.30
N ALA A 129 12.52 9.03 10.10
CA ALA A 129 12.64 8.20 8.91
C ALA A 129 13.88 7.29 9.02
N ARG A 130 13.75 6.05 8.56
CA ARG A 130 14.87 5.10 8.49
C ARG A 130 15.61 5.18 7.16
N ASN A 131 14.91 5.58 6.11
CA ASN A 131 15.48 5.69 4.76
C ASN A 131 16.00 7.12 4.51
N SER A 132 17.18 7.22 3.89
CA SER A 132 17.74 8.49 3.44
C SER A 132 16.91 9.10 2.30
N THR A 133 17.01 10.41 2.12
CA THR A 133 16.48 11.10 0.92
C THR A 133 17.47 11.15 -0.23
N ASP A 134 18.68 10.63 -0.04
CA ASP A 134 19.67 10.49 -1.10
C ASP A 134 19.22 9.40 -2.06
N TYR A 135 19.16 9.75 -3.36
CA TYR A 135 18.76 8.79 -4.37
C TYR A 135 19.81 7.68 -4.49
N GLY A 136 19.37 6.42 -4.57
CA GLY A 136 20.25 5.25 -4.61
C GLY A 136 21.08 5.07 -5.90
N GLY A 137 21.13 6.10 -6.75
CA GLY A 137 22.03 6.21 -7.89
C GLY A 137 21.78 5.17 -9.00
N ALA A 138 22.86 4.82 -9.70
CA ALA A 138 22.79 3.99 -10.91
C ALA A 138 22.22 2.58 -10.66
N ASN A 139 22.48 1.98 -9.49
CA ASN A 139 21.97 0.66 -9.15
C ASN A 139 20.44 0.68 -9.00
N VAL A 140 19.90 1.61 -8.20
CA VAL A 140 18.45 1.79 -8.06
C VAL A 140 17.82 2.17 -9.40
N ALA A 141 18.44 3.05 -10.18
CA ALA A 141 17.96 3.42 -11.51
C ALA A 141 17.88 2.21 -12.47
N ALA A 142 18.86 1.30 -12.43
CA ALA A 142 18.86 0.09 -13.25
C ALA A 142 17.73 -0.86 -12.84
N GLN A 143 17.55 -1.09 -11.54
CA GLN A 143 16.46 -1.91 -11.01
C GLN A 143 15.08 -1.32 -11.33
N GLN A 144 14.91 0.00 -11.15
CA GLN A 144 13.67 0.70 -11.49
C GLN A 144 13.37 0.57 -12.99
N ARG A 145 14.35 0.79 -13.86
CA ARG A 145 14.14 0.69 -15.33
C ARG A 145 13.77 -0.71 -15.78
N ALA A 146 14.30 -1.74 -15.12
CA ALA A 146 13.96 -3.12 -15.41
C ALA A 146 12.53 -3.49 -14.95
N ALA A 147 12.10 -2.99 -13.79
CA ALA A 147 10.80 -3.34 -13.21
C ALA A 147 9.65 -2.42 -13.64
N TYR A 148 9.93 -1.15 -13.92
CA TYR A 148 8.95 -0.09 -14.18
C TYR A 148 9.39 0.80 -15.36
N PRO A 149 9.59 0.24 -16.58
CA PRO A 149 10.06 0.98 -17.75
C PRO A 149 9.12 2.11 -18.21
N GLU A 150 7.84 2.06 -17.82
CA GLU A 150 6.82 3.05 -18.14
C GLU A 150 6.92 4.33 -17.30
N ILE A 151 7.65 4.32 -16.18
CA ILE A 151 7.79 5.50 -15.32
C ILE A 151 8.81 6.45 -15.93
N ALA A 152 8.29 7.51 -16.56
CA ALA A 152 9.07 8.52 -17.27
C ALA A 152 8.47 9.92 -17.09
N PRO A 153 9.22 11.00 -17.39
CA PRO A 153 8.70 12.37 -17.30
C PRO A 153 7.56 12.59 -18.28
N VAL A 154 6.58 13.40 -17.88
CA VAL A 154 5.48 13.78 -18.77
C VAL A 154 5.78 15.13 -19.40
N TYR A 155 5.73 15.17 -20.74
CA TYR A 155 5.81 16.39 -21.53
C TYR A 155 4.41 16.77 -21.99
N SER A 156 4.07 18.06 -21.90
CA SER A 156 2.78 18.58 -22.35
C SER A 156 2.94 19.93 -23.05
N ASN A 157 1.94 20.28 -23.87
CA ASN A 157 1.88 21.58 -24.54
C ASN A 157 1.31 22.69 -23.63
N VAL A 158 1.18 22.40 -22.33
CA VAL A 158 0.59 23.29 -21.34
C VAL A 158 1.70 24.14 -20.74
N PRO A 159 1.52 25.47 -20.63
CA PRO A 159 2.45 26.36 -19.94
C PRO A 159 2.76 25.89 -18.50
N PRO A 160 4.01 26.05 -18.00
CA PRO A 160 4.43 25.54 -16.69
C PRO A 160 3.57 25.97 -15.50
N ASP A 161 3.09 27.21 -15.49
CA ASP A 161 2.20 27.75 -14.46
C ASP A 161 0.86 27.00 -14.42
N LYS A 162 0.27 26.73 -15.58
CA LYS A 162 -0.98 25.96 -15.69
C LYS A 162 -0.76 24.48 -15.37
N ALA A 163 0.35 23.90 -15.84
CA ALA A 163 0.71 22.52 -15.54
C ALA A 163 0.95 22.31 -14.04
N PHE A 164 1.56 23.28 -13.36
CA PHE A 164 1.73 23.28 -11.91
C PHE A 164 0.39 23.26 -11.18
N VAL A 165 -0.56 24.12 -11.58
CA VAL A 165 -1.90 24.15 -10.98
C VAL A 165 -2.63 22.83 -11.19
N ARG A 166 -2.53 22.22 -12.38
CA ARG A 166 -3.11 20.89 -12.67
C ARG A 166 -2.46 19.80 -11.81
N ALA A 167 -1.14 19.74 -11.75
CA ALA A 167 -0.40 18.80 -10.91
C ALA A 167 -0.81 18.91 -9.43
N LEU A 168 -0.99 20.13 -8.92
CA LEU A 168 -1.47 20.37 -7.55
C LEU A 168 -2.92 19.90 -7.35
N SER A 169 -3.79 20.12 -8.34
CA SER A 169 -5.18 19.65 -8.32
C SER A 169 -5.24 18.12 -8.25
N VAL A 170 -4.50 17.43 -9.12
CA VAL A 170 -4.43 15.97 -9.14
C VAL A 170 -3.88 15.41 -7.83
N ALA A 171 -2.80 15.99 -7.30
CA ALA A 171 -2.24 15.57 -6.01
C ALA A 171 -3.27 15.67 -4.87
N ARG A 172 -4.06 16.75 -4.84
CA ARG A 172 -5.16 16.92 -3.87
C ARG A 172 -6.29 15.93 -4.09
N ALA A 173 -6.70 15.70 -5.35
CA ALA A 173 -7.76 14.76 -5.69
C ALA A 173 -7.39 13.32 -5.34
N MET A 174 -6.10 12.97 -5.42
CA MET A 174 -5.56 11.70 -4.94
C MET A 174 -5.49 11.59 -3.41
N GLY A 175 -5.82 12.65 -2.67
CA GLY A 175 -5.84 12.68 -1.21
C GLY A 175 -4.46 12.79 -0.56
N TRP A 176 -3.43 13.23 -1.30
CA TRP A 176 -2.11 13.45 -0.72
C TRP A 176 -2.12 14.66 0.22
N ASP A 177 -1.39 14.54 1.33
CA ASP A 177 -1.20 15.63 2.28
C ASP A 177 -0.16 16.61 1.70
N ILE A 178 -0.61 17.77 1.24
CA ILE A 178 0.27 18.78 0.62
C ILE A 178 1.08 19.46 1.73
N VAL A 179 2.38 19.16 1.76
CA VAL A 179 3.32 19.69 2.75
C VAL A 179 3.74 21.11 2.40
N ALA A 180 4.08 21.35 1.13
CA ALA A 180 4.45 22.67 0.66
C ALA A 180 4.24 22.83 -0.85
N THR A 181 4.07 24.07 -1.28
CA THR A 181 4.07 24.47 -2.69
C THR A 181 5.03 25.64 -2.87
N ALA A 182 5.91 25.56 -3.87
CA ALA A 182 6.79 26.64 -4.29
C ALA A 182 6.61 26.90 -5.79
N PRO A 183 5.58 27.67 -6.20
CA PRO A 183 5.26 27.90 -7.61
C PRO A 183 6.41 28.51 -8.41
N SER A 184 7.22 29.39 -7.79
CA SER A 184 8.41 29.99 -8.40
C SER A 184 9.51 28.97 -8.72
N GLU A 185 9.54 27.84 -8.02
CA GLU A 185 10.46 26.73 -8.24
C GLU A 185 9.81 25.57 -9.00
N GLY A 186 8.52 25.69 -9.34
CA GLY A 186 7.73 24.60 -9.93
C GLY A 186 7.61 23.37 -9.01
N ARG A 187 7.84 23.51 -7.69
CA ARG A 187 7.88 22.37 -6.75
C ARG A 187 6.59 22.22 -5.95
N ILE A 188 6.09 21.00 -5.87
CA ILE A 188 5.03 20.57 -4.94
C ILE A 188 5.61 19.43 -4.12
N GLU A 189 5.49 19.52 -2.79
CA GLU A 189 5.87 18.44 -1.88
C GLU A 189 4.64 17.97 -1.12
N ALA A 190 4.50 16.65 -1.01
CA ALA A 190 3.36 16.01 -0.36
C ALA A 190 3.79 14.74 0.37
N THR A 191 2.92 14.22 1.22
CA THR A 191 3.08 12.91 1.86
C THR A 191 1.82 12.09 1.63
N ASP A 192 1.98 10.83 1.26
CA ASP A 192 0.91 9.83 1.26
C ASP A 192 1.11 8.85 2.43
N THR A 193 0.02 8.42 3.06
CA THR A 193 0.07 7.60 4.27
C THR A 193 -0.78 6.35 4.11
N THR A 194 -0.16 5.18 4.19
CA THR A 194 -0.86 3.88 4.12
C THR A 194 -1.92 3.76 5.22
N LEU A 195 -3.07 3.19 4.89
CA LEU A 195 -4.24 3.18 5.77
C LEU A 195 -4.00 2.36 7.05
N LEU A 196 -3.49 1.14 6.90
CA LEU A 196 -3.40 0.19 8.01
C LEU A 196 -2.19 0.45 8.93
N TYR A 197 -0.98 0.52 8.36
CA TYR A 197 0.26 0.66 9.12
C TYR A 197 0.70 2.12 9.31
N GLY A 198 0.14 3.08 8.58
CA GLY A 198 0.55 4.47 8.71
C GLY A 198 1.95 4.76 8.18
N PHE A 199 2.52 3.87 7.35
CA PHE A 199 3.75 4.17 6.61
C PHE A 199 3.54 5.41 5.75
N LYS A 200 4.54 6.30 5.79
CA LYS A 200 4.56 7.56 5.06
C LYS A 200 5.53 7.44 3.89
N ASP A 201 5.07 7.82 2.73
CA ASP A 201 5.87 8.00 1.52
C ASP A 201 5.84 9.48 1.15
N ASP A 202 7.01 10.09 0.98
CA ASP A 202 7.12 11.50 0.60
C ASP A 202 7.20 11.62 -0.91
N ILE A 203 6.45 12.57 -1.46
CA ILE A 203 6.35 12.83 -2.89
C ILE A 203 6.83 14.24 -3.18
N VAL A 204 7.60 14.38 -4.25
CA VAL A 204 7.95 15.68 -4.82
C VAL A 204 7.61 15.68 -6.30
N ILE A 205 6.88 16.70 -6.74
CA ILE A 205 6.61 17.00 -8.14
C ILE A 205 7.44 18.22 -8.51
N ARG A 206 8.10 18.18 -9.66
CA ARG A 206 8.84 19.28 -10.26
C ARG A 206 8.29 19.56 -11.64
N VAL A 207 7.77 20.77 -11.85
CA VAL A 207 7.29 21.26 -13.15
C VAL A 207 8.28 22.27 -13.70
N THR A 208 8.82 22.03 -14.90
CA THR A 208 9.79 22.90 -15.56
C THR A 208 9.33 23.30 -16.96
N PRO A 209 9.81 24.43 -17.50
CA PRO A 209 9.63 24.76 -18.91
C PRO A 209 10.22 23.67 -19.82
N ALA A 210 9.50 23.35 -20.89
CA ALA A 210 9.95 22.50 -21.98
C ALA A 210 9.71 23.21 -23.32
N PRO A 211 10.37 22.80 -24.43
CA PRO A 211 10.29 23.52 -25.70
C PRO A 211 8.88 23.81 -26.22
N GLN A 212 7.91 22.93 -25.95
CA GLN A 212 6.52 23.06 -26.41
C GLN A 212 5.53 23.36 -25.26
N GLY A 213 6.01 23.59 -24.03
CA GLY A 213 5.15 23.81 -22.87
C GLY A 213 5.88 23.51 -21.57
N SER A 214 5.58 22.35 -20.98
CA SER A 214 6.12 21.96 -19.67
C SER A 214 6.53 20.49 -19.60
N ARG A 215 7.46 20.22 -18.70
CA ARG A 215 7.86 18.88 -18.27
C ARG A 215 7.49 18.72 -16.81
N THR A 216 6.85 17.61 -16.47
CA THR A 216 6.52 17.22 -15.10
C THR A 216 7.31 15.98 -14.71
N ASP A 217 8.16 16.13 -13.69
CA ASP A 217 8.86 15.04 -13.03
C ASP A 217 8.23 14.75 -11.67
N VAL A 218 8.23 13.49 -11.25
CA VAL A 218 7.70 13.06 -9.95
C VAL A 218 8.68 12.09 -9.32
N ARG A 219 8.94 12.24 -8.02
CA ARG A 219 9.65 11.28 -7.19
C ARG A 219 8.81 10.94 -5.96
N SER A 220 8.80 9.67 -5.58
CA SER A 220 8.07 9.14 -4.42
C SER A 220 8.98 8.18 -3.66
N GLU A 221 9.22 8.47 -2.38
CA GLU A 221 10.21 7.79 -1.54
C GLU A 221 9.64 7.40 -0.17
N SER A 222 9.73 6.13 0.18
CA SER A 222 9.26 5.64 1.49
C SER A 222 10.15 6.09 2.65
N ARG A 223 9.55 6.45 3.79
CA ARG A 223 10.33 6.76 5.01
C ARG A 223 10.92 5.53 5.70
N ILE A 224 10.41 4.34 5.41
CA ILE A 224 10.77 3.09 6.08
C ILE A 224 10.64 1.89 5.13
N GLY A 225 11.52 0.91 5.30
CA GLY A 225 11.47 -0.38 4.61
C GLY A 225 12.51 -0.46 3.51
N GLY A 226 13.04 -1.67 3.27
CA GLY A 226 14.02 -1.92 2.20
C GLY A 226 13.39 -2.01 0.80
N GLY A 227 12.06 -2.14 0.72
CA GLY A 227 11.29 -2.14 -0.52
C GLY A 227 9.83 -1.83 -0.21
N ASP A 228 9.10 -1.36 -1.21
CA ASP A 228 7.74 -0.84 -1.06
C ASP A 228 6.65 -1.71 -1.73
N VAL A 229 7.05 -2.86 -2.29
CA VAL A 229 6.19 -3.77 -3.07
C VAL A 229 5.49 -3.04 -4.24
N GLY A 230 6.22 -2.12 -4.89
CA GLY A 230 5.78 -1.33 -6.03
C GLY A 230 4.79 -0.21 -5.69
N THR A 231 4.73 0.23 -4.44
CA THR A 231 3.76 1.24 -3.99
C THR A 231 4.06 2.63 -4.59
N ASN A 232 5.30 3.10 -4.52
CA ASN A 232 5.73 4.37 -5.11
C ASN A 232 5.60 4.34 -6.64
N ALA A 233 5.93 3.21 -7.27
CA ALA A 233 5.74 3.02 -8.70
C ALA A 233 4.27 3.16 -9.12
N ARG A 234 3.36 2.44 -8.46
CA ARG A 234 1.91 2.57 -8.70
C ARG A 234 1.39 3.98 -8.42
N ARG A 235 1.89 4.64 -7.38
CA ARG A 235 1.50 6.00 -7.02
C ARG A 235 1.85 6.99 -8.14
N ILE A 236 3.09 6.94 -8.62
CA ILE A 236 3.54 7.79 -9.72
C ILE A 236 2.75 7.48 -10.98
N ALA A 237 2.62 6.21 -11.37
CA ALA A 237 1.86 5.83 -12.57
C ALA A 237 0.39 6.32 -12.51
N THR A 238 -0.27 6.20 -11.35
CA THR A 238 -1.64 6.70 -11.16
C THR A 238 -1.69 8.22 -11.30
N PHE A 239 -0.77 8.93 -10.66
CA PHE A 239 -0.69 10.40 -10.77
C PHE A 239 -0.49 10.86 -12.22
N LEU A 240 0.44 10.23 -12.95
CA LEU A 240 0.71 10.58 -14.35
C LEU A 240 -0.52 10.29 -15.24
N ASN A 241 -1.23 9.19 -14.98
CA ASN A 241 -2.46 8.86 -15.70
C ASN A 241 -3.58 9.88 -15.45
N GLU A 242 -3.77 10.33 -14.21
CA GLU A 242 -4.76 11.37 -13.88
C GLU A 242 -4.36 12.73 -14.48
N LEU A 243 -3.07 13.09 -14.39
CA LEU A 243 -2.54 14.31 -15.01
C LEU A 243 -2.76 14.32 -16.53
N ALA A 244 -2.62 13.17 -17.19
CA ALA A 244 -2.84 13.03 -18.62
C ALA A 244 -4.31 13.26 -19.03
N LYS A 245 -5.29 12.93 -18.18
CA LYS A 245 -6.72 13.16 -18.48
C LYS A 245 -7.12 14.64 -18.45
N GLU A 246 -6.38 15.46 -17.71
CA GLU A 246 -6.60 16.90 -17.64
C GLU A 246 -5.84 17.69 -18.72
N SER A 247 -5.20 17.01 -19.69
CA SER A 247 -4.34 17.58 -20.73
C SER A 247 -5.10 18.39 -21.77
#